data_AF-A0A834SAK1-F1
#
_entry.id   AF-A0A834SAK1-F1
#
_cell.length_a   1.000
_cell.length_b   1.000
_cell.length_c   1.000
_cell.angle_alpha   90.00
_cell.angle_beta   90.00
_cell.angle_gamma   90.00
#
_symmetry.space_group_name_H-M   'P 1'
#
loop_
_entity.id
_entity.type
_entity.pdbx_description
1 polymer ?
#
loop_
_entity_poly.entity_id
_entity_poly.type
_entity_poly.pdbx_seq_one_letter_code
_entity_poly.pdbx_strand_id
1 'polypeptide(L)'
;MNNIGKLQGSMPIARVGGNTQDIAIFDESQKTSIIGVIRPNISADYPTIITIGPSFFESYQTMPNGTKFTHGFNMGANSSAARSATWASVPYACKAIGSNLDFWEYGNEPDLFHASGYRRDNWTETDYVSEWINGTNTIEQAVKTACPDLFGSKFMAPSFAGIGVDSYFTLGPVEAWKQGINKNGNVGIVSSHNYMGVSTNLGITLQGTLMNHSNVIVKADAQLNVSRGIRELGTSLDPDLPFILGEHNSLARQGRPGLSNSFGAALWGVDWNLYLASKNISRSHMHQGTNYRYVYFDRISSPSHLRLHTSPSNASLTLQ
;
A
#
# COMPACT_ATOMS: atom_id res chain seq x y z
N MET A 1 18.49 0.94 -8.13
CA MET A 1 17.71 -0.32 -8.16
C MET A 1 18.46 -1.50 -8.80
N ASN A 2 19.20 -1.36 -9.91
CA ASN A 2 19.96 -2.49 -10.50
C ASN A 2 20.90 -3.21 -9.52
N ASN A 3 21.58 -2.48 -8.63
CA ASN A 3 22.44 -3.08 -7.61
C ASN A 3 21.65 -3.91 -6.60
N ILE A 4 20.45 -3.45 -6.21
CA ILE A 4 19.55 -4.19 -5.32
C ILE A 4 19.10 -5.47 -6.01
N GLY A 5 18.70 -5.38 -7.28
CA GLY A 5 18.31 -6.56 -8.05
C GLY A 5 19.42 -7.62 -8.15
N LYS A 6 20.68 -7.19 -8.30
CA LYS A 6 21.84 -8.10 -8.26
C LYS A 6 22.07 -8.72 -6.88
N LEU A 7 21.90 -7.96 -5.81
CA LEU A 7 22.10 -8.45 -4.43
C LEU A 7 20.98 -9.38 -3.97
N GLN A 8 19.72 -9.10 -4.34
CA GLN A 8 18.57 -9.91 -4.00
C GLN A 8 18.41 -11.13 -4.94
N GLY A 9 19.01 -11.11 -6.13
CA GLY A 9 18.87 -12.15 -7.15
C GLY A 9 17.64 -11.99 -8.06
N SER A 10 16.76 -11.03 -7.75
CA SER A 10 15.60 -10.64 -8.57
C SER A 10 15.37 -9.13 -8.48
N MET A 11 14.76 -8.55 -9.51
CA MET A 11 14.35 -7.15 -9.44
C MET A 11 13.25 -6.95 -8.38
N PRO A 12 13.25 -5.79 -7.69
CA PRO A 12 12.29 -5.48 -6.65
C PRO A 12 10.86 -5.36 -7.20
N ILE A 13 9.90 -5.56 -6.31
CA ILE A 13 8.48 -5.33 -6.60
C ILE A 13 8.06 -4.04 -5.91
N ALA A 14 7.51 -3.11 -6.69
CA ALA A 14 7.10 -1.79 -6.28
C ALA A 14 5.57 -1.72 -6.12
N ARG A 15 5.07 -1.53 -4.90
CA ARG A 15 3.66 -1.23 -4.63
C ARG A 15 3.45 0.28 -4.53
N VAL A 16 2.63 0.84 -5.42
CA VAL A 16 2.30 2.27 -5.50
C VAL A 16 0.92 2.47 -4.89
N GLY A 17 0.87 3.12 -3.73
CA GLY A 17 -0.37 3.22 -2.94
C GLY A 17 -0.24 4.12 -1.71
N GLY A 18 -0.58 3.58 -0.53
CA GLY A 18 -0.62 4.30 0.75
C GLY A 18 -1.81 5.28 0.82
N ASN A 19 -1.89 6.07 1.90
CA ASN A 19 -3.00 7.01 2.10
C ASN A 19 -3.22 7.97 0.92
N THR A 20 -2.15 8.31 0.18
CA THR A 20 -2.23 9.19 -1.00
C THR A 20 -3.05 8.61 -2.15
N GLN A 21 -3.19 7.28 -2.23
CA GLN A 21 -4.00 6.58 -3.23
C GLN A 21 -5.47 7.00 -3.18
N ASP A 22 -6.04 7.03 -1.97
CA ASP A 22 -7.47 7.26 -1.77
C ASP A 22 -7.88 8.74 -1.73
N ILE A 23 -6.91 9.65 -1.89
CA ILE A 23 -7.14 11.10 -2.05
C ILE A 23 -6.77 11.64 -3.42
N ALA A 24 -5.99 10.90 -4.22
CA ALA A 24 -5.56 11.36 -5.53
C ALA A 24 -6.72 11.29 -6.53
N ILE A 25 -6.95 12.39 -7.25
CA ILE A 25 -7.95 12.50 -8.31
C ILE A 25 -7.25 12.62 -9.65
N PHE A 26 -7.60 11.75 -10.60
CA PHE A 26 -7.07 11.82 -11.95
C PHE A 26 -7.74 12.95 -12.75
N ASP A 27 -6.93 13.73 -13.46
CA ASP A 27 -7.36 14.77 -14.39
C ASP A 27 -6.61 14.59 -15.72
N GLU A 28 -7.33 14.13 -16.75
CA GLU A 28 -6.78 13.89 -18.08
C GLU A 28 -6.24 15.17 -18.75
N SER A 29 -6.81 16.33 -18.40
CA SER A 29 -6.39 17.62 -18.96
C SER A 29 -5.09 18.14 -18.34
N GLN A 30 -4.74 17.65 -17.13
CA GLN A 30 -3.56 18.06 -16.38
C GLN A 30 -2.28 17.64 -17.12
N LYS A 31 -1.41 18.63 -17.42
CA LYS A 31 -0.15 18.38 -18.13
C LYS A 31 0.99 17.95 -17.20
N THR A 32 0.98 18.41 -15.96
CA THR A 32 1.95 18.02 -14.93
C THR A 32 1.64 16.64 -14.39
N SER A 33 2.67 15.89 -14.00
CA SER A 33 2.49 14.53 -13.46
C SER A 33 1.65 14.54 -12.18
N ILE A 34 1.98 15.42 -11.24
CA ILE A 34 1.30 15.56 -9.96
C ILE A 34 1.19 17.04 -9.58
N ILE A 35 0.02 17.44 -9.09
CA ILE A 35 -0.18 18.68 -8.34
C ILE A 35 -0.56 18.25 -6.92
N GLY A 36 0.28 18.60 -5.95
CA GLY A 36 0.09 18.23 -4.55
C GLY A 36 0.15 19.46 -3.66
N VAL A 37 -0.85 19.64 -2.80
CA VAL A 37 -0.88 20.71 -1.79
C VAL A 37 -0.69 20.09 -0.40
N ILE A 38 0.36 20.52 0.29
CA ILE A 38 0.61 20.18 1.69
C ILE A 38 -0.32 21.03 2.57
N ARG A 39 -1.04 20.38 3.49
CA ARG A 39 -1.80 21.05 4.54
C ARG A 39 -1.20 20.64 5.88
N PRO A 40 -0.25 21.42 6.44
CA PRO A 40 0.53 20.99 7.61
C PRO A 40 -0.29 20.65 8.85
N ASN A 41 -1.50 21.19 8.98
CA ASN A 41 -2.45 20.88 10.05
C ASN A 41 -3.10 19.50 9.92
N ILE A 42 -2.99 18.84 8.76
CA ILE A 42 -3.47 17.47 8.51
C ILE A 42 -2.27 16.53 8.36
N SER A 43 -1.33 16.89 7.48
CA SER A 43 -0.06 16.20 7.28
C SER A 43 1.01 17.18 6.79
N ALA A 44 2.17 17.16 7.44
CA ALA A 44 3.34 17.91 7.01
C ALA A 44 4.23 17.12 6.04
N ASP A 45 4.03 15.80 5.94
CA ASP A 45 4.96 14.90 5.26
C ASP A 45 4.51 14.49 3.85
N TYR A 46 3.22 14.62 3.53
CA TYR A 46 2.69 14.31 2.20
C TYR A 46 1.50 15.20 1.84
N PRO A 47 1.25 15.47 0.55
CA PRO A 47 0.15 16.33 0.12
C PRO A 47 -1.20 15.70 0.44
N THR A 48 -2.17 16.51 0.87
CA THR A 48 -3.52 16.05 1.26
C THR A 48 -4.61 16.58 0.33
N ILE A 49 -4.19 17.26 -0.74
CA ILE A 49 -4.99 17.56 -1.93
C ILE A 49 -4.07 17.18 -3.09
N ILE A 50 -4.49 16.20 -3.90
CA ILE A 50 -3.65 15.62 -4.95
C ILE A 50 -4.48 15.48 -6.22
N THR A 51 -3.94 15.96 -7.33
CA THR A 51 -4.38 15.60 -8.67
C THR A 51 -3.23 15.01 -9.48
N ILE A 52 -3.51 13.96 -10.24
CA ILE A 52 -2.53 13.30 -11.11
C ILE A 52 -2.97 13.41 -12.57
N GLY A 53 -2.01 13.67 -13.46
CA GLY A 53 -2.24 13.75 -14.91
C GLY A 53 -1.65 12.54 -15.63
N PRO A 54 -1.85 12.40 -16.96
CA PRO A 54 -1.32 11.28 -17.75
C PRO A 54 0.18 11.02 -17.56
N SER A 55 0.99 12.07 -17.43
CA SER A 55 2.45 11.95 -17.25
C SER A 55 2.88 11.38 -15.90
N PHE A 56 1.96 11.21 -14.94
CA PHE A 56 2.22 10.44 -13.71
C PHE A 56 2.60 8.99 -14.04
N PHE A 57 1.89 8.37 -14.98
CA PHE A 57 2.04 6.96 -15.30
C PHE A 57 3.35 6.65 -16.05
N GLU A 58 3.96 7.65 -16.70
CA GLU A 58 5.29 7.51 -17.30
C GLU A 58 6.37 7.12 -16.27
N SER A 59 6.15 7.40 -14.98
CA SER A 59 7.07 7.00 -13.91
C SER A 59 7.34 5.49 -13.86
N TYR A 60 6.39 4.64 -14.28
CA TYR A 60 6.56 3.19 -14.36
C TYR A 60 7.69 2.77 -15.32
N GLN A 61 7.97 3.59 -16.33
CA GLN A 61 8.98 3.32 -17.35
C GLN A 61 10.38 3.80 -16.92
N THR A 62 10.49 4.49 -15.78
CA THR A 62 11.77 5.03 -15.27
C THR A 62 12.52 4.04 -14.37
N MET A 63 11.86 3.00 -13.88
CA MET A 63 12.49 1.95 -13.08
C MET A 63 13.23 0.96 -14.00
N PRO A 64 14.28 0.28 -13.52
CA PRO A 64 15.02 -0.61 -14.40
C PRO A 64 14.16 -1.79 -14.85
N ASN A 65 14.49 -2.31 -16.03
CA ASN A 65 13.78 -3.43 -16.65
C ASN A 65 13.67 -4.63 -15.70
N GLY A 66 12.51 -5.29 -15.70
CA GLY A 66 12.19 -6.39 -14.81
C GLY A 66 11.60 -5.99 -13.45
N THR A 67 11.58 -4.70 -13.10
CA THR A 67 10.80 -4.22 -11.95
C THR A 67 9.33 -4.53 -12.17
N LYS A 68 8.68 -5.15 -11.19
CA LYS A 68 7.24 -5.42 -11.21
C LYS A 68 6.47 -4.41 -10.36
N PHE A 69 5.22 -4.17 -10.69
CA PHE A 69 4.41 -3.13 -10.05
C PHE A 69 3.06 -3.63 -9.55
N THR A 70 2.74 -3.30 -8.30
CA THR A 70 1.36 -3.25 -7.83
C THR A 70 0.86 -1.81 -7.90
N HIS A 71 -0.29 -1.57 -8.52
CA HIS A 71 -0.88 -0.24 -8.61
C HIS A 71 -2.25 -0.17 -7.93
N GLY A 72 -2.37 0.74 -6.97
CA GLY A 72 -3.61 0.98 -6.25
C GLY A 72 -4.51 2.05 -6.87
N PHE A 73 -5.80 1.75 -6.95
CA PHE A 73 -6.85 2.64 -7.39
C PHE A 73 -7.62 3.23 -6.19
N ASN A 74 -8.12 4.46 -6.36
CA ASN A 74 -8.81 5.23 -5.32
C ASN A 74 -10.23 4.70 -5.05
N MET A 75 -10.41 4.01 -3.90
CA MET A 75 -11.69 3.56 -3.35
C MET A 75 -12.29 4.59 -2.38
N GLY A 76 -11.45 5.43 -1.76
CA GLY A 76 -11.89 6.53 -0.90
C GLY A 76 -12.82 7.53 -1.60
N ALA A 77 -12.75 7.60 -2.93
CA ALA A 77 -13.60 8.42 -3.81
C ALA A 77 -15.11 8.28 -3.50
N ASN A 78 -15.66 9.30 -2.84
CA ASN A 78 -17.05 9.31 -2.35
C ASN A 78 -18.05 9.93 -3.34
N SER A 79 -17.60 10.76 -4.29
CA SER A 79 -18.44 11.41 -5.31
C SER A 79 -18.41 10.66 -6.63
N SER A 80 -19.48 10.79 -7.43
CA SER A 80 -19.54 10.20 -8.77
C SER A 80 -18.45 10.74 -9.70
N ALA A 81 -18.07 12.02 -9.55
CA ALA A 81 -16.97 12.61 -10.31
C ALA A 81 -15.62 11.99 -9.93
N ALA A 82 -15.33 11.86 -8.63
CA ALA A 82 -14.10 11.24 -8.15
C ALA A 82 -13.98 9.77 -8.57
N ARG A 83 -15.08 9.00 -8.48
CA ARG A 83 -15.10 7.62 -8.98
C ARG A 83 -14.86 7.53 -10.48
N SER A 84 -15.49 8.43 -11.24
CA SER A 84 -15.28 8.49 -12.70
C SER A 84 -13.82 8.80 -13.04
N ALA A 85 -13.16 9.66 -12.27
CA ALA A 85 -11.73 9.92 -12.39
C ALA A 85 -10.89 8.66 -12.09
N THR A 86 -11.23 7.88 -11.05
CA THR A 86 -10.59 6.58 -10.79
C THR A 86 -10.66 5.67 -12.02
N TRP A 87 -11.85 5.51 -12.61
CA TRP A 87 -12.04 4.66 -13.79
C TRP A 87 -11.30 5.19 -15.02
N ALA A 88 -11.32 6.50 -15.23
CA ALA A 88 -10.60 7.16 -16.32
C ALA A 88 -9.08 7.00 -16.23
N SER A 89 -8.53 6.74 -15.05
CA SER A 89 -7.10 6.51 -14.84
C SER A 89 -6.63 5.10 -15.26
N VAL A 90 -7.53 4.11 -15.30
CA VAL A 90 -7.21 2.70 -15.55
C VAL A 90 -6.46 2.49 -16.89
N PRO A 91 -6.90 3.05 -18.04
CA PRO A 91 -6.19 2.89 -19.30
C PRO A 91 -4.75 3.43 -19.27
N TYR A 92 -4.50 4.48 -18.50
CA TYR A 92 -3.16 5.07 -18.38
C TYR A 92 -2.24 4.18 -17.53
N ALA A 93 -2.74 3.68 -16.40
CA ALA A 93 -2.01 2.74 -15.57
C ALA A 93 -1.66 1.45 -16.33
N CYS A 94 -2.66 0.81 -16.97
CA CYS A 94 -2.44 -0.47 -17.64
C CYS A 94 -1.49 -0.37 -18.85
N LYS A 95 -1.58 0.70 -19.65
CA LYS A 95 -0.68 0.91 -20.78
C LYS A 95 0.76 1.20 -20.34
N ALA A 96 0.94 2.00 -19.28
CA ALA A 96 2.26 2.37 -18.81
C ALA A 96 2.98 1.20 -18.12
N ILE A 97 2.26 0.38 -17.35
CA ILE A 97 2.81 -0.77 -16.63
C ILE A 97 3.01 -1.96 -17.58
N GLY A 98 2.04 -2.25 -18.46
CA GLY A 98 2.09 -3.37 -19.40
C GLY A 98 2.37 -4.71 -18.72
N SER A 99 3.24 -5.53 -19.33
CA SER A 99 3.63 -6.85 -18.82
C SER A 99 4.41 -6.83 -17.49
N ASN A 100 4.71 -5.64 -16.93
CA ASN A 100 5.35 -5.49 -15.63
C ASN A 100 4.37 -5.42 -14.46
N LEU A 101 3.07 -5.58 -14.72
CA LEU A 101 2.08 -5.68 -13.66
C LEU A 101 2.33 -6.93 -12.79
N ASP A 102 2.30 -6.73 -11.48
CA ASP A 102 2.21 -7.79 -10.46
C ASP A 102 0.74 -7.99 -10.07
N PHE A 103 0.14 -6.96 -9.45
CA PHE A 103 -1.27 -6.96 -9.05
C PHE A 103 -1.92 -5.57 -9.20
N TRP A 104 -3.23 -5.52 -9.34
CA TRP A 104 -4.00 -4.32 -9.04
C TRP A 104 -4.31 -4.24 -7.55
N GLU A 105 -4.61 -3.06 -7.03
CA GLU A 105 -5.13 -2.86 -5.68
C GLU A 105 -6.29 -1.85 -5.74
N TYR A 106 -7.27 -1.96 -4.84
CA TYR A 106 -8.40 -1.04 -4.79
C TYR A 106 -8.72 -0.68 -3.34
N GLY A 107 -8.40 0.56 -2.98
CA GLY A 107 -8.37 1.05 -1.60
C GLY A 107 -7.07 0.73 -0.86
N ASN A 108 -6.77 1.53 0.15
CA ASN A 108 -5.67 1.39 1.09
C ASN A 108 -6.20 1.60 2.51
N GLU A 109 -6.04 0.61 3.39
CA GLU A 109 -6.57 0.64 4.76
C GLU A 109 -8.08 1.01 4.85
N PRO A 110 -8.99 0.32 4.13
CA PRO A 110 -10.43 0.55 4.25
C PRO A 110 -10.98 0.49 5.67
N ASP A 111 -10.35 -0.28 6.55
CA ASP A 111 -10.65 -0.36 7.99
C ASP A 111 -10.44 0.97 8.75
N LEU A 112 -9.79 1.96 8.12
CA LEU A 112 -9.61 3.33 8.61
C LEU A 112 -10.41 4.38 7.82
N PHE A 113 -11.30 3.97 6.92
CA PHE A 113 -12.08 4.92 6.08
C PHE A 113 -13.05 5.77 6.89
N HIS A 114 -13.53 5.28 8.04
CA HIS A 114 -14.34 6.07 8.96
C HIS A 114 -13.52 7.26 9.53
N ALA A 115 -12.32 7.00 10.05
CA ALA A 115 -11.41 8.02 10.59
C ALA A 115 -10.92 9.01 9.52
N SER A 116 -10.83 8.55 8.27
CA SER A 116 -10.44 9.39 7.12
C SER A 116 -11.60 10.19 6.54
N GLY A 117 -12.84 9.94 6.98
CA GLY A 117 -14.04 10.62 6.49
C GLY A 117 -14.53 10.16 5.11
N TYR A 118 -14.03 9.03 4.60
CA TYR A 118 -14.50 8.46 3.33
C TYR A 118 -15.80 7.68 3.50
N ARG A 119 -15.98 7.05 4.65
CA ARG A 119 -17.16 6.27 5.01
C ARG A 119 -17.62 6.66 6.42
N ARG A 120 -18.86 6.29 6.74
CA ARG A 120 -19.49 6.51 8.06
C ARG A 120 -19.06 5.41 9.04
N ASP A 121 -19.19 5.65 10.34
CA ASP A 121 -18.75 4.72 11.39
C ASP A 121 -19.46 3.35 11.38
N ASN A 122 -20.68 3.27 10.83
CA ASN A 122 -21.41 2.01 10.70
C ASN A 122 -21.27 1.38 9.30
N TRP A 123 -20.19 1.68 8.58
CA TRP A 123 -19.80 0.98 7.36
C TRP A 123 -19.14 -0.35 7.73
N THR A 124 -19.71 -1.45 7.26
CA THR A 124 -19.39 -2.82 7.69
C THR A 124 -18.56 -3.59 6.67
N GLU A 125 -18.07 -4.77 7.01
CA GLU A 125 -17.38 -5.67 6.07
C GLU A 125 -18.26 -6.04 4.88
N THR A 126 -19.57 -6.21 5.09
CA THR A 126 -20.52 -6.47 4.00
C THR A 126 -20.60 -5.29 3.02
N ASP A 127 -20.63 -4.06 3.54
CA ASP A 127 -20.62 -2.85 2.71
C ASP A 127 -19.30 -2.73 1.94
N TYR A 128 -18.18 -2.92 2.64
CA TYR A 128 -16.84 -2.92 2.04
C TYR A 128 -16.71 -3.94 0.91
N VAL A 129 -17.09 -5.19 1.17
CA VAL A 129 -17.00 -6.28 0.18
C VAL A 129 -17.88 -6.00 -1.04
N SER A 130 -19.11 -5.50 -0.82
CA SER A 130 -19.99 -5.08 -1.92
C SER A 130 -19.36 -3.99 -2.79
N GLU A 131 -18.81 -2.94 -2.17
CA GLU A 131 -18.14 -1.87 -2.89
C GLU A 131 -16.85 -2.34 -3.59
N TRP A 132 -16.07 -3.20 -2.95
CA TRP A 132 -14.84 -3.77 -3.49
C TRP A 132 -15.14 -4.58 -4.76
N ILE A 133 -16.13 -5.48 -4.70
CA ILE A 133 -16.53 -6.30 -5.86
C ILE A 133 -16.99 -5.42 -7.02
N ASN A 134 -17.83 -4.42 -6.75
CA ASN A 134 -18.35 -3.52 -7.78
C ASN A 134 -17.22 -2.69 -8.43
N GLY A 135 -16.29 -2.21 -7.62
CA GLY A 135 -15.13 -1.45 -8.09
C GLY A 135 -14.16 -2.30 -8.90
N THR A 136 -13.78 -3.48 -8.41
CA THR A 136 -12.85 -4.38 -9.13
C THR A 136 -13.45 -4.89 -10.42
N ASN A 137 -14.75 -5.21 -10.47
CA ASN A 137 -15.44 -5.51 -11.73
C ASN A 137 -15.33 -4.36 -12.75
N THR A 138 -15.51 -3.11 -12.29
CA THR A 138 -15.43 -1.94 -13.16
C THR A 138 -14.01 -1.72 -13.68
N ILE A 139 -13.00 -1.89 -12.82
CA ILE A 139 -11.58 -1.83 -13.19
C ILE A 139 -11.25 -2.93 -14.21
N GLU A 140 -11.68 -4.17 -13.98
CA GLU A 140 -11.44 -5.29 -14.90
C GLU A 140 -12.05 -5.04 -16.28
N GLN A 141 -13.26 -4.49 -16.37
CA GLN A 141 -13.85 -4.14 -17.66
C GLN A 141 -13.06 -3.03 -18.36
N ALA A 142 -12.63 -1.99 -17.63
CA ALA A 142 -11.81 -0.93 -18.19
C ALA A 142 -10.45 -1.46 -18.69
N VAL A 143 -9.80 -2.37 -17.94
CA VAL A 143 -8.58 -3.07 -18.37
C VAL A 143 -8.85 -3.92 -19.61
N LYS A 144 -9.94 -4.70 -19.64
CA LYS A 144 -10.31 -5.51 -20.80
C LYS A 144 -10.42 -4.69 -22.08
N THR A 145 -11.00 -3.49 -22.00
CA THR A 145 -11.15 -2.59 -23.14
C THR A 145 -9.82 -1.93 -23.53
N ALA A 146 -9.06 -1.43 -22.57
CA ALA A 146 -7.87 -0.62 -22.83
C ALA A 146 -6.59 -1.42 -23.06
N CYS A 147 -6.46 -2.57 -22.40
CA CYS A 147 -5.29 -3.44 -22.34
C CYS A 147 -5.71 -4.92 -22.31
N PRO A 148 -6.23 -5.50 -23.41
CA PRO A 148 -6.77 -6.86 -23.43
C PRO A 148 -5.79 -7.94 -22.94
N ASP A 149 -4.48 -7.76 -23.19
CA ASP A 149 -3.43 -8.70 -22.74
C ASP A 149 -3.28 -8.76 -21.21
N LEU A 150 -3.80 -7.76 -20.49
CA LEU A 150 -3.83 -7.71 -19.03
C LEU A 150 -5.21 -8.10 -18.47
N PHE A 151 -6.17 -8.49 -19.30
CA PHE A 151 -7.47 -8.96 -18.82
C PHE A 151 -7.30 -10.23 -17.98
N GLY A 152 -7.99 -10.29 -16.84
CA GLY A 152 -7.84 -11.40 -15.87
C GLY A 152 -6.66 -11.24 -14.91
N SER A 153 -5.92 -10.13 -14.98
CA SER A 153 -4.93 -9.77 -13.94
C SER A 153 -5.60 -9.71 -12.56
N LYS A 154 -4.88 -10.18 -11.54
CA LYS A 154 -5.40 -10.35 -10.19
C LYS A 154 -5.22 -9.09 -9.34
N PHE A 155 -5.95 -9.05 -8.23
CA PHE A 155 -5.87 -8.02 -7.22
C PHE A 155 -5.10 -8.48 -5.97
N MET A 156 -4.46 -7.53 -5.32
CA MET A 156 -3.99 -7.57 -3.94
C MET A 156 -5.11 -7.03 -3.04
N ALA A 157 -5.46 -7.76 -1.98
CA ALA A 157 -6.54 -7.38 -1.05
C ALA A 157 -6.38 -8.06 0.33
N PRO A 158 -7.00 -7.55 1.41
CA PRO A 158 -7.77 -6.31 1.47
C PRO A 158 -6.93 -5.08 1.84
N SER A 159 -5.62 -5.26 2.14
CA SER A 159 -4.69 -4.19 2.52
C SER A 159 -5.18 -3.37 3.72
N PHE A 160 -5.69 -4.08 4.73
CA PHE A 160 -6.13 -3.50 6.01
C PHE A 160 -4.94 -3.15 6.90
N ALA A 161 -5.10 -2.07 7.67
CA ALA A 161 -4.13 -1.61 8.67
C ALA A 161 -4.09 -2.51 9.91
N GLY A 162 -5.28 -2.90 10.37
CA GLY A 162 -5.51 -3.71 11.55
C GLY A 162 -5.57 -5.21 11.25
N ILE A 163 -5.41 -5.99 12.32
CA ILE A 163 -5.53 -7.46 12.31
C ILE A 163 -6.95 -7.94 12.67
N GLY A 164 -7.85 -7.02 13.01
CA GLY A 164 -9.18 -7.30 13.53
C GLY A 164 -9.89 -6.01 13.93
N VAL A 165 -11.18 -6.13 14.27
CA VAL A 165 -11.99 -5.00 14.72
C VAL A 165 -11.61 -4.62 16.14
N ASP A 166 -11.40 -3.32 16.38
CA ASP A 166 -11.26 -2.73 17.72
C ASP A 166 -11.93 -1.35 17.78
N SER A 167 -11.59 -0.52 18.77
CA SER A 167 -12.18 0.82 18.90
C SER A 167 -11.70 1.81 17.83
N TYR A 168 -10.73 1.43 16.99
CA TYR A 168 -10.17 2.24 15.93
C TYR A 168 -10.26 1.56 14.55
N PHE A 169 -9.89 0.30 14.40
CA PHE A 169 -10.06 -0.42 13.14
C PHE A 169 -11.49 -0.99 13.06
N THR A 170 -12.27 -0.54 12.08
CA THR A 170 -13.71 -0.87 12.03
C THR A 170 -14.04 -2.11 11.20
N LEU A 171 -13.06 -2.69 10.49
CA LEU A 171 -13.25 -3.88 9.67
C LEU A 171 -12.22 -4.96 10.02
N GLY A 172 -12.67 -6.21 10.10
CA GLY A 172 -11.82 -7.37 10.33
C GLY A 172 -11.42 -8.07 9.04
N PRO A 173 -10.13 -8.39 8.81
CA PRO A 173 -9.70 -9.05 7.58
C PRO A 173 -10.36 -10.42 7.42
N VAL A 174 -10.39 -11.27 8.45
CA VAL A 174 -11.02 -12.61 8.38
C VAL A 174 -12.52 -12.51 8.07
N GLU A 175 -13.22 -11.54 8.63
CA GLU A 175 -14.65 -11.35 8.35
C GLU A 175 -14.88 -10.85 6.92
N ALA A 176 -14.06 -9.93 6.39
CA ALA A 176 -14.14 -9.52 4.98
C ALA A 176 -13.94 -10.71 4.01
N TRP A 177 -13.04 -11.64 4.34
CA TRP A 177 -12.89 -12.88 3.58
C TRP A 177 -14.13 -13.77 3.65
N LYS A 178 -14.68 -13.95 4.85
CA LYS A 178 -15.91 -14.71 5.08
C LYS A 178 -17.13 -14.11 4.39
N GLN A 179 -17.20 -12.79 4.26
CA GLN A 179 -18.23 -12.08 3.48
C GLN A 179 -18.03 -12.21 1.95
N GLY A 180 -16.95 -12.87 1.51
CA GLY A 180 -16.74 -13.22 0.12
C GLY A 180 -16.04 -12.15 -0.70
N ILE A 181 -15.04 -11.45 -0.13
CA ILE A 181 -14.21 -10.51 -0.90
C ILE A 181 -13.64 -11.16 -2.17
N ASN A 182 -13.25 -12.44 -2.11
CA ASN A 182 -12.73 -13.19 -3.25
C ASN A 182 -13.79 -14.03 -3.97
N LYS A 183 -15.09 -13.71 -3.89
CA LYS A 183 -16.15 -14.52 -4.54
C LYS A 183 -16.01 -14.63 -6.06
N ASN A 184 -15.35 -13.65 -6.69
CA ASN A 184 -15.08 -13.64 -8.12
C ASN A 184 -13.76 -14.39 -8.48
N GLY A 185 -13.02 -14.89 -7.49
CA GLY A 185 -11.73 -15.55 -7.69
C GLY A 185 -10.67 -14.63 -8.31
N ASN A 186 -10.78 -13.30 -8.11
CA ASN A 186 -9.90 -12.30 -8.72
C ASN A 186 -8.86 -11.72 -7.75
N VAL A 187 -8.87 -12.12 -6.47
CA VAL A 187 -7.74 -11.88 -5.56
C VAL A 187 -6.67 -12.92 -5.83
N GLY A 188 -5.42 -12.48 -6.03
CA GLY A 188 -4.27 -13.36 -6.26
C GLY A 188 -3.25 -13.34 -5.12
N ILE A 189 -3.41 -12.43 -4.16
CA ILE A 189 -2.53 -12.33 -3.00
C ILE A 189 -3.24 -11.66 -1.83
N VAL A 190 -3.07 -12.21 -0.62
CA VAL A 190 -3.61 -11.63 0.61
C VAL A 190 -2.61 -10.62 1.16
N SER A 191 -3.03 -9.37 1.30
CA SER A 191 -2.22 -8.28 1.82
C SER A 191 -2.76 -7.77 3.14
N SER A 192 -1.88 -7.66 4.13
CA SER A 192 -2.10 -6.91 5.36
C SER A 192 -1.01 -5.86 5.54
N HIS A 193 -1.27 -4.85 6.35
CA HIS A 193 -0.27 -3.89 6.77
C HIS A 193 0.17 -4.13 8.22
N ASN A 194 1.35 -3.62 8.56
CA ASN A 194 1.82 -3.65 9.94
C ASN A 194 2.74 -2.46 10.23
N TYR A 195 2.74 -1.99 11.47
CA TYR A 195 3.82 -1.16 11.99
C TYR A 195 4.10 -1.60 13.44
N MET A 196 5.35 -1.48 13.90
CA MET A 196 5.72 -1.92 15.26
C MET A 196 5.11 -1.04 16.35
N GLY A 197 4.68 0.17 15.99
CA GLY A 197 3.99 1.13 16.84
C GLY A 197 3.63 2.40 16.08
N VAL A 198 3.11 3.40 16.79
CA VAL A 198 2.79 4.72 16.24
C VAL A 198 3.82 5.72 16.74
N SER A 199 4.37 6.55 15.84
CA SER A 199 5.49 7.46 16.17
C SER A 199 5.19 8.48 17.28
N THR A 200 3.90 8.79 17.50
CA THR A 200 3.42 9.73 18.51
C THR A 200 3.13 9.08 19.87
N ASN A 201 3.18 7.75 19.98
CA ASN A 201 2.91 7.08 21.24
C ASN A 201 4.02 7.35 22.26
N LEU A 202 3.63 7.62 23.51
CA LEU A 202 4.55 7.72 24.63
C LEU A 202 5.22 6.36 24.89
N GLY A 203 6.46 6.36 25.38
CA GLY A 203 7.18 5.14 25.74
C GLY A 203 7.80 4.34 24.58
N ILE A 204 7.60 4.74 23.32
CA ILE A 204 8.28 4.11 22.19
C ILE A 204 9.78 4.38 22.25
N THR A 205 10.59 3.32 22.24
CA THR A 205 12.06 3.38 22.30
C THR A 205 12.67 2.35 21.35
N LEU A 206 13.97 2.47 21.05
CA LEU A 206 14.67 1.45 20.27
C LEU A 206 14.63 0.10 21.00
N GLN A 207 15.14 0.03 22.23
CA GLN A 207 15.21 -1.21 23.01
C GLN A 207 13.82 -1.79 23.34
N GLY A 208 12.85 -0.94 23.68
CA GLY A 208 11.52 -1.39 24.11
C GLY A 208 10.57 -1.74 22.97
N THR A 209 10.81 -1.23 21.76
CA THR A 209 9.89 -1.39 20.61
C THR A 209 10.54 -2.10 19.43
N LEU A 210 11.58 -1.52 18.83
CA LEU A 210 12.16 -2.00 17.56
C LEU A 210 13.21 -3.10 17.78
N MET A 211 14.25 -2.83 18.57
CA MET A 211 15.32 -3.79 18.89
C MET A 211 14.90 -4.78 20.00
N ASN A 212 13.69 -5.31 19.88
CA ASN A 212 13.10 -6.27 20.82
C ASN A 212 12.51 -7.45 20.03
N HIS A 213 13.21 -8.57 20.04
CA HIS A 213 12.79 -9.77 19.31
C HIS A 213 11.45 -10.33 19.80
N SER A 214 11.12 -10.18 21.09
CA SER A 214 9.81 -10.58 21.60
C SER A 214 8.68 -9.76 20.96
N ASN A 215 8.89 -8.47 20.70
CA ASN A 215 7.90 -7.67 19.97
C ASN A 215 7.80 -8.08 18.50
N VAL A 216 8.92 -8.43 17.86
CA VAL A 216 8.93 -8.97 16.49
C VAL A 216 8.07 -10.22 16.42
N ILE A 217 8.29 -11.19 17.32
CA ILE A 217 7.48 -12.41 17.42
C ILE A 217 6.01 -12.07 17.60
N VAL A 218 5.66 -11.24 18.60
CA VAL A 218 4.25 -10.91 18.90
C VAL A 218 3.55 -10.27 17.70
N LYS A 219 4.20 -9.32 17.02
CA LYS A 219 3.62 -8.62 15.87
C LYS A 219 3.50 -9.53 14.65
N ALA A 220 4.48 -10.38 14.39
CA ALA A 220 4.44 -11.33 13.28
C ALA A 220 3.44 -12.48 13.53
N ASP A 221 3.36 -13.00 14.74
CA ASP A 221 2.40 -14.05 15.11
C ASP A 221 0.95 -13.56 14.99
N ALA A 222 0.69 -12.29 15.29
CA ALA A 222 -0.61 -11.67 15.05
C ALA A 222 -1.01 -11.70 13.56
N GLN A 223 -0.06 -11.42 12.65
CA GLN A 223 -0.27 -11.49 11.20
C GLN A 223 -0.47 -12.93 10.73
N LEU A 224 0.31 -13.88 11.26
CA LEU A 224 0.15 -15.30 10.99
C LEU A 224 -1.21 -15.84 11.45
N ASN A 225 -1.76 -15.32 12.54
CA ASN A 225 -3.09 -15.68 13.00
C ASN A 225 -4.18 -15.18 12.04
N VAL A 226 -4.04 -13.99 11.45
CA VAL A 226 -4.94 -13.53 10.38
C VAL A 226 -4.85 -14.45 9.17
N SER A 227 -3.63 -14.76 8.71
CA SER A 227 -3.42 -15.70 7.59
C SER A 227 -4.06 -17.06 7.85
N ARG A 228 -3.90 -17.61 9.06
CA ARG A 228 -4.51 -18.88 9.46
C ARG A 228 -6.04 -18.77 9.50
N GLY A 229 -6.58 -17.71 10.07
CA GLY A 229 -8.02 -17.49 10.15
C GLY A 229 -8.67 -17.44 8.77
N ILE A 230 -8.03 -16.83 7.78
CA ILE A 230 -8.49 -16.83 6.37
C ILE A 230 -8.42 -18.25 5.79
N ARG A 231 -7.32 -18.97 6.01
CA ARG A 231 -7.12 -20.36 5.53
C ARG A 231 -8.17 -21.34 6.08
N GLU A 232 -8.60 -21.13 7.32
CA GLU A 232 -9.59 -21.98 8.00
C GLU A 232 -11.03 -21.79 7.48
N LEU A 233 -11.32 -20.75 6.67
CA LEU A 233 -12.64 -20.53 6.08
C LEU A 233 -13.02 -21.54 4.98
N GLY A 234 -12.08 -22.35 4.50
CA GLY A 234 -12.33 -23.44 3.56
C GLY A 234 -12.14 -23.08 2.07
N THR A 235 -12.28 -24.10 1.21
CA THR A 235 -11.80 -24.09 -0.18
C THR A 235 -12.58 -23.23 -1.15
N SER A 236 -13.80 -22.78 -0.82
CA SER A 236 -14.62 -21.94 -1.70
C SER A 236 -14.12 -20.49 -1.82
N LEU A 237 -13.09 -20.10 -1.06
CA LEU A 237 -12.53 -18.75 -1.03
C LEU A 237 -11.07 -18.67 -1.50
N ASP A 238 -10.51 -19.78 -2.01
CA ASP A 238 -9.08 -19.92 -2.37
C ASP A 238 -8.13 -19.70 -1.17
N PRO A 239 -8.14 -20.61 -0.18
CA PRO A 239 -7.42 -20.44 1.09
C PRO A 239 -5.90 -20.45 0.92
N ASP A 240 -5.38 -20.92 -0.23
CA ASP A 240 -3.95 -21.13 -0.41
C ASP A 240 -3.19 -19.93 -0.98
N LEU A 241 -3.89 -18.81 -1.20
CA LEU A 241 -3.27 -17.57 -1.64
C LEU A 241 -2.10 -17.17 -0.72
N PRO A 242 -0.98 -16.68 -1.31
CA PRO A 242 0.13 -16.19 -0.51
C PRO A 242 -0.32 -15.03 0.38
N PHE A 243 0.22 -14.99 1.61
CA PHE A 243 -0.01 -13.91 2.56
C PHE A 243 1.26 -13.05 2.66
N ILE A 244 1.10 -11.75 2.50
CA ILE A 244 2.20 -10.79 2.49
C ILE A 244 1.90 -9.58 3.36
N LEU A 245 2.95 -8.80 3.65
CA LEU A 245 2.77 -7.44 4.11
C LEU A 245 2.85 -6.46 2.93
N GLY A 246 1.70 -5.94 2.49
CA GLY A 246 1.60 -4.97 1.40
C GLY A 246 2.10 -3.57 1.77
N GLU A 247 2.14 -3.28 3.08
CA GLU A 247 2.76 -2.10 3.64
C GLU A 247 3.31 -2.38 5.04
N HIS A 248 4.59 -2.10 5.24
CA HIS A 248 5.19 -2.24 6.55
C HIS A 248 6.31 -1.23 6.75
N ASN A 249 6.49 -0.72 7.96
CA ASN A 249 7.77 -0.13 8.38
C ASN A 249 7.87 -0.05 9.91
N SER A 250 8.92 0.57 10.42
CA SER A 250 9.22 0.69 11.85
C SER A 250 8.05 1.26 12.67
N LEU A 251 7.68 2.53 12.45
CA LEU A 251 6.61 3.20 13.19
C LEU A 251 5.67 3.92 12.23
N ALA A 252 4.36 3.73 12.41
CA ALA A 252 3.33 4.45 11.67
C ALA A 252 3.45 5.96 11.88
N ARG A 253 2.77 6.75 11.04
CA ARG A 253 2.94 8.22 10.96
C ARG A 253 4.38 8.62 10.63
N GLN A 254 4.85 8.11 9.48
CA GLN A 254 6.10 8.51 8.82
C GLN A 254 7.38 8.27 9.65
N GLY A 255 7.30 7.47 10.73
CA GLY A 255 8.45 7.19 11.58
C GLY A 255 8.81 8.32 12.54
N ARG A 256 9.66 8.01 13.51
CA ARG A 256 10.13 8.94 14.54
C ARG A 256 11.63 9.25 14.39
N PRO A 257 12.06 10.53 14.35
CA PRO A 257 13.48 10.87 14.35
C PRO A 257 14.22 10.25 15.54
N GLY A 258 15.43 9.75 15.30
CA GLY A 258 16.26 9.08 16.30
C GLY A 258 15.88 7.62 16.57
N LEU A 259 14.70 7.16 16.12
CA LEU A 259 14.30 5.75 16.19
C LEU A 259 14.25 5.13 14.80
N SER A 260 13.37 5.63 13.93
CA SER A 260 13.11 5.07 12.61
C SER A 260 14.25 5.27 11.61
N ASN A 261 15.04 6.34 11.75
CA ASN A 261 16.21 6.64 10.92
C ASN A 261 17.53 6.31 11.64
N SER A 262 17.52 5.31 12.51
CA SER A 262 18.71 4.89 13.28
C SER A 262 19.29 3.58 12.74
N PHE A 263 20.55 3.31 13.07
CA PHE A 263 21.16 1.99 12.82
C PHE A 263 20.40 0.87 13.54
N GLY A 264 19.79 1.16 14.71
CA GLY A 264 18.95 0.20 15.43
C GLY A 264 17.71 -0.21 14.64
N ALA A 265 17.10 0.70 13.88
CA ALA A 265 16.01 0.35 12.96
C ALA A 265 16.49 -0.52 11.79
N ALA A 266 17.72 -0.34 11.30
CA ALA A 266 18.26 -1.24 10.27
C ALA A 266 18.44 -2.67 10.81
N LEU A 267 18.96 -2.84 12.03
CA LEU A 267 19.07 -4.15 12.69
C LEU A 267 17.70 -4.79 12.93
N TRP A 268 16.72 -4.02 13.40
CA TRP A 268 15.35 -4.48 13.53
C TRP A 268 14.76 -4.93 12.18
N GLY A 269 15.00 -4.18 11.10
CA GLY A 269 14.51 -4.53 9.77
C GLY A 269 15.05 -5.88 9.29
N VAL A 270 16.31 -6.21 9.61
CA VAL A 270 16.90 -7.53 9.33
C VAL A 270 16.21 -8.62 10.16
N ASP A 271 16.07 -8.42 11.47
CA ASP A 271 15.40 -9.37 12.38
C ASP A 271 13.95 -9.66 11.92
N TRP A 272 13.18 -8.59 11.66
CA TRP A 272 11.81 -8.67 11.19
C TRP A 272 11.68 -9.49 9.90
N ASN A 273 12.45 -9.14 8.85
CA ASN A 273 12.32 -9.81 7.56
C ASN A 273 12.81 -11.27 7.60
N LEU A 274 13.87 -11.58 8.36
CA LEU A 274 14.32 -12.96 8.54
C LEU A 274 13.30 -13.79 9.34
N TYR A 275 12.71 -13.21 10.38
CA TYR A 275 11.67 -13.90 11.15
C TYR A 275 10.44 -14.20 10.29
N LEU A 276 9.94 -13.22 9.52
CA LEU A 276 8.81 -13.42 8.60
C LEU A 276 9.10 -14.51 7.56
N ALA A 277 10.28 -14.48 6.93
CA ALA A 277 10.69 -15.51 5.97
C ALA A 277 10.73 -16.90 6.61
N SER A 278 11.15 -17.02 7.87
CA SER A 278 11.13 -18.29 8.61
C SER A 278 9.72 -18.83 8.91
N LYS A 279 8.70 -17.98 8.76
CA LYS A 279 7.28 -18.28 9.02
C LYS A 279 6.42 -18.28 7.75
N ASN A 280 7.03 -18.39 6.58
CA ASN A 280 6.36 -18.39 5.27
C ASN A 280 5.65 -17.08 4.88
N ILE A 281 5.95 -15.95 5.53
CA ILE A 281 5.61 -14.62 5.01
C ILE A 281 6.84 -14.13 4.24
N SER A 282 6.94 -14.53 2.97
CA SER A 282 8.15 -14.33 2.17
C SER A 282 8.20 -12.97 1.44
N ARG A 283 7.20 -12.11 1.65
CA ARG A 283 7.13 -10.77 1.06
C ARG A 283 6.63 -9.75 2.07
N SER A 284 7.44 -8.72 2.27
CA SER A 284 7.13 -7.53 3.05
C SER A 284 7.57 -6.31 2.25
N HIS A 285 6.62 -5.48 1.84
CA HIS A 285 6.94 -4.22 1.20
C HIS A 285 7.22 -3.17 2.28
N MET A 286 8.43 -2.61 2.28
CA MET A 286 8.83 -1.57 3.22
C MET A 286 8.41 -0.19 2.72
N HIS A 287 7.52 0.51 3.45
CA HIS A 287 6.90 1.75 3.01
C HIS A 287 7.91 2.89 2.89
N GLN A 288 7.84 3.64 1.80
CA GLN A 288 8.70 4.77 1.50
C GLN A 288 7.86 5.98 1.14
N GLY A 289 8.42 7.16 1.41
CA GLY A 289 7.90 8.43 0.98
C GLY A 289 8.96 9.49 1.17
N THR A 290 8.89 10.55 0.37
CA THR A 290 9.76 11.71 0.54
C THR A 290 9.56 12.29 1.94
N ASN A 291 10.65 12.61 2.66
CA ASN A 291 10.65 13.14 4.04
C ASN A 291 10.21 12.18 5.16
N TYR A 292 10.00 10.90 4.87
CA TYR A 292 9.64 9.94 5.91
C TYR A 292 10.89 9.51 6.70
N ARG A 293 10.78 9.39 8.02
CA ARG A 293 11.90 9.03 8.91
C ARG A 293 12.29 7.56 8.83
N TYR A 294 11.52 6.74 8.14
CA TYR A 294 11.84 5.34 7.90
C TYR A 294 12.21 5.05 6.43
N VAL A 295 12.45 6.10 5.64
CA VAL A 295 12.83 5.96 4.24
C VAL A 295 14.21 5.31 4.14
N TYR A 296 14.33 4.27 3.33
CA TYR A 296 15.58 3.59 3.03
C TYR A 296 16.31 4.25 1.84
N PHE A 297 15.54 4.86 0.95
CA PHE A 297 16.03 5.52 -0.26
C PHE A 297 15.55 6.96 -0.28
N ASP A 298 16.28 7.85 0.37
CA ASP A 298 16.06 9.28 0.21
C ASP A 298 16.87 9.83 -0.98
N ARG A 299 16.41 10.94 -1.56
CA ARG A 299 17.29 11.71 -2.44
C ARG A 299 18.40 12.29 -1.55
N ILE A 300 19.65 12.13 -1.96
CA ILE A 300 20.76 12.86 -1.35
C ILE A 300 20.44 14.35 -1.48
N SER A 301 20.12 15.02 -0.38
CA SER A 301 19.93 16.46 -0.36
C SER A 301 21.30 17.13 -0.53
N SER A 302 21.49 17.86 -1.63
CA SER A 302 22.57 18.84 -1.71
C SER A 302 22.26 19.96 -0.71
N PRO A 303 23.24 20.45 0.06
CA PRO A 303 23.00 21.57 0.95
C PRO A 303 22.79 22.85 0.14
N SER A 304 21.92 23.71 0.65
CA SER A 304 21.69 25.13 0.33
C SER A 304 20.78 25.49 -0.87
N HIS A 305 19.71 26.20 -0.52
CA HIS A 305 18.91 27.18 -1.27
C HIS A 305 18.07 26.78 -2.51
N LEU A 306 16.76 27.08 -2.40
CA LEU A 306 15.83 27.54 -3.44
C LEU A 306 15.82 26.81 -4.81
N ARG A 307 14.78 25.98 -5.03
CA ARG A 307 13.75 26.10 -6.09
C ARG A 307 13.03 24.76 -6.22
N LEU A 308 11.72 24.75 -5.99
CA LEU A 308 10.82 23.67 -6.36
C LEU A 308 10.78 23.59 -7.90
N HIS A 309 11.63 22.72 -8.47
CA HIS A 309 11.39 22.18 -9.79
C HIS A 309 10.87 20.75 -9.65
N THR A 310 9.67 20.57 -10.18
CA THR A 310 8.80 19.40 -10.21
C THR A 310 9.49 18.15 -10.75
N SER A 311 9.44 17.05 -9.99
CA SER A 311 9.81 15.69 -10.41
C SER A 311 8.85 14.68 -9.74
N PRO A 312 8.49 13.55 -10.37
CA PRO A 312 7.20 12.84 -10.13
C PRO A 312 7.06 12.04 -8.83
N SER A 313 7.96 12.11 -7.85
CA SER A 313 8.05 11.12 -6.77
C SER A 313 7.39 11.56 -5.45
N ASN A 314 6.15 12.04 -5.48
CA ASN A 314 5.34 12.27 -4.27
C ASN A 314 4.31 11.16 -4.03
N ALA A 315 4.30 10.09 -4.84
CA ALA A 315 3.56 8.88 -4.54
C ALA A 315 4.32 8.07 -3.49
N SER A 316 3.60 7.57 -2.47
CA SER A 316 4.17 6.63 -1.52
C SER A 316 4.49 5.33 -2.27
N LEU A 317 5.76 4.94 -2.26
CA LEU A 317 6.27 3.77 -2.94
C LEU A 317 6.69 2.77 -1.88
N THR A 318 6.21 1.54 -1.95
CA THR A 318 6.58 0.49 -1.01
C THR A 318 7.41 -0.54 -1.78
N LEU A 319 8.68 -0.71 -1.40
CA LEU A 319 9.63 -1.57 -2.12
C LEU A 319 9.86 -2.86 -1.34
N GLN A 320 9.83 -3.99 -2.03
CA GLN A 320 10.34 -5.29 -1.57
C GLN A 320 11.74 -5.52 -2.16
#